data_AF-G5C918-F1
#
_entry.id   AF-G5C918-F1
#
_cell.length_a   1.000
_cell.length_b   1.000
_cell.length_c   1.000
_cell.angle_alpha   90.00
_cell.angle_beta   90.00
_cell.angle_gamma   90.00
#
_symmetry.space_group_name_H-M   'P 1'
#
loop_
_entity.id
_entity.type
_entity.pdbx_description
1 polymer ?
#
loop_
_entity_poly.entity_id
_entity_poly.type
_entity_poly.pdbx_seq_one_letter_code
_entity_poly.pdbx_strand_id
1 'polypeptide(L)'
;MDQCGYLLMHGPFFQVWHGLPFQFEDFASVNAFCLLNKYENQYCTFNDDIQGIASVAVAGLLAALQRTKNKLSDQTILFQGAGEAGLEIAHLIVMAMEKEGLTKEKAIKKIWLVDSKGLIVKGHASLTQEKEKFAHEYKEMKNLEAIVQEIKPTALIGVAAIGGAFTEQEDMAAFNE
;
A
#
# COMPACT_ATOMS: atom_id res chain seq x y z
N MET A 1 12.70 27.50 0.75
CA MET A 1 12.69 27.02 -0.63
C MET A 1 11.77 25.81 -0.67
N ASP A 2 10.72 25.87 -1.49
CA ASP A 2 9.75 24.79 -1.67
C ASP A 2 10.50 23.57 -2.23
N GLN A 3 10.59 22.47 -1.46
CA GLN A 3 11.42 21.31 -1.81
C GLN A 3 10.91 20.50 -3.00
N CYS A 4 9.70 20.80 -3.51
CA CYS A 4 8.99 19.93 -4.45
C CYS A 4 9.06 20.35 -5.92
N GLY A 5 10.05 21.17 -6.29
CA GLY A 5 10.20 21.66 -7.64
C GLY A 5 9.15 22.73 -7.97
N TYR A 6 9.57 24.00 -7.97
CA TYR A 6 8.69 25.14 -8.21
C TYR A 6 8.28 25.31 -9.69
N LEU A 7 8.73 24.43 -10.60
CA LEU A 7 8.87 24.79 -12.03
C LEU A 7 8.18 23.89 -13.05
N LEU A 8 7.54 22.78 -12.66
CA LEU A 8 6.86 21.95 -13.65
C LEU A 8 5.55 22.59 -14.10
N MET A 9 4.56 22.72 -13.21
CA MET A 9 3.16 22.95 -13.64
C MET A 9 2.76 24.43 -13.88
N HIS A 10 3.65 25.40 -13.68
CA HIS A 10 3.34 26.83 -13.93
C HIS A 10 3.94 27.37 -15.23
N GLY A 11 4.63 26.52 -16.00
CA GLY A 11 5.18 26.88 -17.29
C GLY A 11 4.10 27.06 -18.38
N PRO A 12 4.43 27.73 -19.49
CA PRO A 12 3.50 27.95 -20.61
C PRO A 12 2.93 26.65 -21.18
N PHE A 13 3.65 25.53 -21.05
CA PHE A 13 3.16 24.21 -21.41
C PHE A 13 1.85 23.86 -20.69
N PHE A 14 1.79 24.02 -19.37
CA PHE A 14 0.60 23.62 -18.60
C PHE A 14 -0.56 24.61 -18.71
N GLN A 15 -0.28 25.87 -19.03
CA GLN A 15 -1.34 26.85 -19.35
C GLN A 15 -2.03 26.54 -20.67
N VAL A 16 -1.29 26.03 -21.67
CA VAL A 16 -1.85 25.66 -22.98
C VAL A 16 -2.64 24.35 -22.91
N TRP A 17 -2.20 23.41 -22.07
CA TRP A 17 -2.74 22.04 -22.03
C TRP A 17 -3.51 21.71 -20.75
N HIS A 18 -4.08 22.71 -20.06
CA HIS A 18 -4.72 22.59 -18.74
C HIS A 18 -5.85 21.53 -18.65
N GLY A 19 -6.43 21.09 -19.77
CA GLY A 19 -7.49 20.07 -19.83
C GLY A 19 -7.02 18.66 -20.14
N LEU A 20 -5.72 18.43 -20.37
CA LEU A 20 -5.18 17.11 -20.68
C LEU A 20 -4.75 16.36 -19.40
N PRO A 21 -4.80 15.01 -19.42
CA PRO A 21 -4.22 14.22 -18.34
C PRO A 21 -2.70 14.29 -18.36
N PHE A 22 -2.10 14.43 -17.18
CA PHE A 22 -0.65 14.40 -16.98
C PHE A 22 -0.28 13.26 -16.03
N GLN A 23 0.54 12.34 -16.52
CA GLN A 23 1.09 11.25 -15.73
C GLN A 23 2.49 11.62 -15.25
N PHE A 24 2.72 11.53 -13.94
CA PHE A 24 4.06 11.54 -13.37
C PHE A 24 4.61 10.11 -13.29
N GLU A 25 5.87 9.96 -13.67
CA GLU A 25 6.58 8.67 -13.77
C GLU A 25 8.04 8.85 -13.33
N ASP A 26 8.61 7.83 -12.69
CA ASP A 26 10.04 7.70 -12.39
C ASP A 26 10.62 8.87 -11.58
N PHE A 27 9.79 9.52 -10.77
CA PHE A 27 10.25 10.49 -9.80
C PHE A 27 10.77 9.78 -8.56
N ALA A 28 11.87 10.28 -7.99
CA ALA A 28 12.28 9.83 -6.67
C ALA A 28 11.12 10.02 -5.68
N SER A 29 10.71 8.95 -5.01
CA SER A 29 9.82 8.86 -3.84
C SER A 29 9.32 10.19 -3.26
N VAL A 30 10.20 10.94 -2.57
CA VAL A 30 9.85 12.22 -1.92
C VAL A 30 9.25 13.24 -2.89
N ASN A 31 9.80 13.34 -4.10
CA ASN A 31 9.30 14.23 -5.15
C ASN A 31 8.00 13.70 -5.76
N ALA A 32 7.88 12.39 -5.98
CA ALA A 32 6.67 11.77 -6.53
C ALA A 32 5.45 12.11 -5.67
N PHE A 33 5.54 11.84 -4.36
CA PHE A 33 4.48 12.15 -3.40
C PHE A 33 4.20 13.64 -3.29
N CYS A 34 5.25 14.46 -3.27
CA CYS A 34 5.02 15.88 -3.12
C CYS A 34 4.38 16.51 -4.37
N LEU A 35 4.80 16.12 -5.57
CA LEU A 35 4.18 16.58 -6.82
C LEU A 35 2.73 16.12 -6.91
N LEU A 36 2.45 14.86 -6.57
CA LEU A 36 1.09 14.32 -6.54
C LEU A 36 0.19 15.12 -5.59
N ASN A 37 0.57 15.22 -4.31
CA ASN A 37 -0.21 15.95 -3.30
C ASN A 37 -0.42 17.44 -3.66
N LYS A 38 0.56 18.04 -4.33
CA LYS A 38 0.48 19.45 -4.74
C LYS A 38 -0.50 19.66 -5.89
N TYR A 39 -0.54 18.75 -6.86
CA TYR A 39 -1.20 19.00 -8.15
C TYR A 39 -2.47 18.18 -8.40
N GLU A 40 -2.71 17.07 -7.70
CA GLU A 40 -3.85 16.17 -7.91
C GLU A 40 -5.23 16.87 -7.85
N ASN A 41 -5.34 17.91 -7.02
CA ASN A 41 -6.59 18.66 -6.83
C ASN A 41 -6.67 19.93 -7.69
N GLN A 42 -5.63 20.23 -8.47
CA GLN A 42 -5.53 21.44 -9.31
C GLN A 42 -5.54 21.12 -10.81
N TYR A 43 -4.94 19.99 -11.19
CA TYR A 43 -4.82 19.53 -12.57
C TYR A 43 -5.34 18.10 -12.69
N CYS A 44 -5.66 17.67 -13.92
CA CYS A 44 -5.91 16.27 -14.21
C CYS A 44 -4.58 15.51 -14.19
N THR A 45 -4.04 15.24 -13.00
CA THR A 45 -2.75 14.57 -12.81
C THR A 45 -2.89 13.31 -11.98
N PHE A 46 -2.05 12.33 -12.26
CA PHE A 46 -1.86 11.15 -11.42
C PHE A 46 -0.40 10.70 -11.48
N ASN A 47 0.00 9.82 -10.58
CA ASN A 47 1.32 9.21 -10.61
C ASN A 47 1.18 7.68 -10.72
N ASP A 48 1.80 7.06 -11.73
CA ASP A 48 1.63 5.63 -12.00
C ASP A 48 2.37 4.76 -10.98
N ASP A 49 3.58 5.17 -10.58
CA ASP A 49 4.39 4.49 -9.54
C ASP A 49 3.68 4.41 -8.19
N ILE A 50 2.77 5.35 -7.91
CA ILE A 50 2.00 5.41 -6.67
C ILE A 50 0.61 4.79 -6.88
N GLN A 51 -0.20 5.42 -7.73
CA GLN A 51 -1.62 5.09 -7.88
C GLN A 51 -1.84 3.95 -8.88
N GLY A 52 -1.01 3.83 -9.91
CA GLY A 52 -1.05 2.73 -10.87
C GLY A 52 -0.70 1.38 -10.23
N ILE A 53 0.38 1.34 -9.46
CA ILE A 53 0.78 0.14 -8.68
C ILE A 53 -0.32 -0.29 -7.70
N ALA A 54 -0.88 0.67 -6.95
CA ALA A 54 -1.98 0.37 -6.03
C ALA A 54 -3.18 -0.22 -6.79
N SER A 55 -3.55 0.39 -7.91
CA SER A 55 -4.70 -0.01 -8.73
C SER A 55 -4.56 -1.44 -9.26
N VAL A 56 -3.40 -1.79 -9.85
CA VAL A 56 -3.19 -3.13 -10.40
C VAL A 56 -3.13 -4.21 -9.31
N ALA A 57 -2.56 -3.90 -8.14
CA ALA A 57 -2.53 -4.81 -7.00
C ALA A 57 -3.95 -5.11 -6.49
N VAL A 58 -4.78 -4.09 -6.32
CA VAL A 58 -6.18 -4.26 -5.90
C VAL A 58 -7.00 -4.98 -6.98
N ALA A 59 -6.78 -4.68 -8.25
CA ALA A 59 -7.43 -5.42 -9.34
C ALA A 59 -7.10 -6.92 -9.30
N GLY A 60 -5.84 -7.28 -9.02
CA GLY A 60 -5.41 -8.66 -8.82
C GLY A 60 -6.11 -9.34 -7.64
N LEU A 61 -6.22 -8.65 -6.50
CA LEU A 61 -6.96 -9.15 -5.34
C LEU A 61 -8.45 -9.36 -5.67
N LEU A 62 -9.11 -8.39 -6.30
CA LEU A 62 -10.52 -8.50 -6.70
C LEU A 62 -10.75 -9.64 -7.68
N ALA A 63 -9.81 -9.89 -8.60
CA ALA A 63 -9.87 -11.04 -9.50
C ALA A 63 -9.69 -12.38 -8.75
N ALA A 64 -8.77 -12.43 -7.78
CA ALA A 64 -8.58 -13.61 -6.93
C ALA A 64 -9.82 -13.95 -6.08
N LEU A 65 -10.52 -12.93 -5.58
CA LEU A 65 -11.76 -13.10 -4.80
C LEU A 65 -12.89 -13.78 -5.60
N GLN A 66 -12.91 -13.63 -6.93
CA GLN A 66 -13.86 -14.37 -7.77
C GLN A 66 -13.63 -15.89 -7.73
N ARG A 67 -12.39 -16.32 -7.48
CA ARG A 67 -12.03 -17.73 -7.34
C ARG A 67 -12.31 -18.26 -5.93
N THR A 68 -11.94 -17.50 -4.90
CA THR A 68 -12.16 -17.89 -3.50
C THR A 68 -13.61 -17.73 -3.05
N LYS A 69 -14.45 -17.03 -3.84
CA LYS A 69 -15.87 -16.75 -3.56
C LYS A 69 -16.11 -16.02 -2.23
N ASN A 70 -15.12 -15.25 -1.79
CA ASN A 70 -15.17 -14.45 -0.57
C ASN A 70 -15.19 -12.95 -0.90
N LYS A 71 -15.49 -12.11 0.09
CA LYS A 71 -15.42 -10.65 -0.06
C LYS A 71 -14.04 -10.12 0.32
N LEU A 72 -13.71 -8.91 -0.13
CA LEU A 72 -12.48 -8.24 0.28
C LEU A 72 -12.51 -7.98 1.79
N SER A 73 -13.68 -7.62 2.33
CA SER A 73 -13.93 -7.42 3.76
C SER A 73 -13.60 -8.61 4.67
N ASP A 74 -13.60 -9.82 4.12
CA ASP A 74 -13.35 -11.04 4.86
C ASP A 74 -11.84 -11.32 4.99
N GLN A 75 -11.04 -10.73 4.10
CA GLN A 75 -9.60 -10.99 4.00
C GLN A 75 -8.82 -10.39 5.17
N THR A 76 -7.68 -11.03 5.48
CA THR A 76 -6.61 -10.48 6.33
C THR A 76 -5.35 -10.47 5.49
N ILE A 77 -4.75 -9.29 5.30
CA ILE A 77 -3.70 -9.09 4.30
C ILE A 77 -2.40 -8.74 5.02
N LEU A 78 -1.35 -9.49 4.72
CA LEU A 78 0.00 -9.27 5.24
C LEU A 78 0.90 -8.78 4.11
N PHE A 79 1.59 -7.68 4.36
CA PHE A 79 2.57 -7.10 3.46
C PHE A 79 3.98 -7.36 3.96
N GLN A 80 4.81 -7.95 3.11
CA GLN A 80 6.25 -7.95 3.24
C GLN A 80 6.80 -6.73 2.50
N GLY A 81 7.07 -5.67 3.26
CA GLY A 81 7.43 -4.35 2.76
C GLY A 81 6.42 -3.28 3.19
N ALA A 82 6.89 -2.29 3.94
CA ALA A 82 6.12 -1.11 4.35
C ALA A 82 6.74 0.19 3.78
N GLY A 83 7.23 0.11 2.55
CA GLY A 83 7.61 1.27 1.75
C GLY A 83 6.40 1.94 1.12
N GLU A 84 6.63 2.91 0.25
CA GLU A 84 5.59 3.70 -0.40
C GLU A 84 4.57 2.83 -1.15
N ALA A 85 5.02 1.93 -2.02
CA ALA A 85 4.14 1.03 -2.74
C ALA A 85 3.25 0.18 -1.80
N GLY A 86 3.82 -0.37 -0.73
CA GLY A 86 3.07 -1.17 0.25
C GLY A 86 2.00 -0.37 0.99
N LEU A 87 2.33 0.88 1.37
CA LEU A 87 1.39 1.79 2.04
C LEU A 87 0.25 2.23 1.11
N GLU A 88 0.55 2.51 -0.16
CA GLU A 88 -0.46 2.93 -1.14
C GLU A 88 -1.41 1.79 -1.53
N ILE A 89 -0.88 0.58 -1.75
CA ILE A 89 -1.71 -0.61 -1.95
C ILE A 89 -2.61 -0.82 -0.71
N ALA A 90 -2.05 -0.76 0.50
CA ALA A 90 -2.81 -0.88 1.74
C ALA A 90 -3.91 0.19 1.86
N HIS A 91 -3.61 1.44 1.49
CA HIS A 91 -4.58 2.53 1.49
C HIS A 91 -5.74 2.28 0.51
N LEU A 92 -5.43 1.87 -0.72
CA LEU A 92 -6.46 1.57 -1.72
C LEU A 92 -7.31 0.36 -1.34
N ILE A 93 -6.72 -0.66 -0.70
CA ILE A 93 -7.49 -1.79 -0.15
C ILE A 93 -8.45 -1.31 0.94
N VAL A 94 -8.01 -0.45 1.85
CA VAL A 94 -8.89 0.12 2.89
C VAL A 94 -10.08 0.83 2.23
N MET A 95 -9.85 1.68 1.23
CA MET A 95 -10.92 2.35 0.49
C MET A 95 -11.86 1.36 -0.22
N ALA A 96 -11.31 0.27 -0.78
CA ALA A 96 -12.10 -0.78 -1.41
C ALA A 96 -12.97 -1.54 -0.39
N MET A 97 -12.44 -1.85 0.81
CA MET A 97 -13.21 -2.44 1.91
C MET A 97 -14.29 -1.48 2.44
N GLU A 98 -14.01 -0.18 2.52
CA GLU A 98 -15.01 0.83 2.87
C GLU A 98 -16.15 0.87 1.86
N LYS A 99 -15.84 0.74 0.57
CA LYS A 99 -16.83 0.64 -0.51
C LYS A 99 -17.72 -0.62 -0.40
N GLU A 100 -17.22 -1.70 0.21
CA GLU A 100 -18.02 -2.89 0.54
C GLU A 100 -18.86 -2.73 1.82
N GLY A 101 -18.70 -1.62 2.56
CA GLY A 101 -19.50 -1.28 3.74
C GLY A 101 -18.78 -1.45 5.08
N LEU A 102 -17.47 -1.72 5.10
CA LEU A 102 -16.69 -1.69 6.34
C LEU A 102 -16.44 -0.25 6.78
N THR A 103 -16.29 -0.04 8.09
CA THR A 103 -15.74 1.23 8.57
C THR A 103 -14.23 1.23 8.35
N LYS A 104 -13.64 2.41 8.17
CA LYS A 104 -12.19 2.59 8.03
C LYS A 104 -11.39 1.86 9.10
N GLU A 105 -11.82 1.94 10.36
CA GLU A 105 -11.12 1.31 11.48
C GLU A 105 -11.15 -0.22 11.41
N LYS A 106 -12.25 -0.80 10.91
CA LYS A 106 -12.36 -2.25 10.70
C LYS A 106 -11.50 -2.69 9.51
N ALA A 107 -11.48 -1.91 8.43
CA ALA A 107 -10.65 -2.18 7.27
C ALA A 107 -9.15 -2.13 7.63
N ILE A 108 -8.71 -1.08 8.35
CA ILE A 108 -7.32 -0.95 8.81
C ILE A 108 -6.88 -2.16 9.66
N LYS A 109 -7.75 -2.69 10.53
CA LYS A 109 -7.47 -3.88 11.35
C LYS A 109 -7.25 -5.17 10.55
N LYS A 110 -7.61 -5.19 9.26
CA LYS A 110 -7.35 -6.33 8.37
C LYS A 110 -5.99 -6.27 7.69
N ILE A 111 -5.26 -5.17 7.82
CA ILE A 111 -4.00 -4.94 7.11
C ILE A 111 -2.83 -4.99 8.08
N TRP A 112 -1.83 -5.81 7.76
CA TRP A 112 -0.59 -5.97 8.52
C TRP A 112 0.61 -5.65 7.63
N LEU A 113 1.57 -4.90 8.15
CA LEU A 113 2.76 -4.47 7.42
C LEU A 113 4.01 -4.95 8.14
N VAL A 114 5.02 -5.37 7.37
CA VAL A 114 6.34 -5.75 7.86
C VAL A 114 7.39 -4.90 7.14
N ASP A 115 8.33 -4.32 7.87
CA ASP A 115 9.49 -3.64 7.30
C ASP A 115 10.81 -4.33 7.70
N SER A 116 11.95 -3.72 7.40
CA SER A 116 13.27 -4.27 7.71
C SER A 116 13.55 -4.46 9.20
N LYS A 117 12.75 -3.84 10.09
CA LYS A 117 12.86 -3.93 11.54
C LYS A 117 11.82 -4.89 12.15
N GLY A 118 10.81 -5.28 11.39
CA GLY A 118 9.81 -6.29 11.77
C GLY A 118 8.37 -5.83 11.51
N LEU A 119 7.43 -6.46 12.22
CA LEU A 119 6.01 -6.17 12.17
C LEU A 119 5.73 -4.75 12.67
N ILE A 120 4.96 -3.98 11.90
CA ILE A 120 4.52 -2.64 12.26
C ILE A 120 3.45 -2.73 13.34
N VAL A 121 3.84 -2.41 14.58
CA VAL A 121 2.99 -2.42 15.78
C VAL A 121 3.18 -1.12 16.58
N LYS A 122 2.27 -0.80 17.50
CA LYS A 122 2.43 0.36 18.40
C LYS A 122 3.72 0.22 19.20
N GLY A 123 4.52 1.30 19.24
CA GLY A 123 5.82 1.31 19.90
C GLY A 123 6.98 0.84 19.02
N HIS A 124 6.73 0.46 17.76
CA HIS A 124 7.77 0.08 16.81
C HIS A 124 8.78 1.23 16.62
N ALA A 125 10.08 0.88 16.65
CA ALA A 125 11.19 1.83 16.73
C ALA A 125 11.32 2.81 15.55
N SER A 126 10.57 2.62 14.45
CA SER A 126 10.62 3.49 13.26
C SER A 126 9.27 3.59 12.57
N LEU A 127 8.32 4.20 13.28
CA LEU A 127 7.03 4.57 12.74
C LEU A 127 7.11 5.95 12.09
N THR A 128 6.80 6.01 10.80
CA THR A 128 6.41 7.26 10.14
C THR A 128 4.92 7.48 10.37
N GLN A 129 4.44 8.72 10.21
CA GLN A 129 3.02 9.04 10.38
C GLN A 129 2.09 8.14 9.52
N GLU A 130 2.53 7.77 8.32
CA GLU A 130 1.79 6.86 7.44
C GLU A 130 1.75 5.42 7.98
N LYS A 131 2.86 4.92 8.52
CA LYS A 131 2.92 3.60 9.16
C LYS A 131 2.11 3.52 10.45
N GLU A 132 2.03 4.62 11.22
CA GLU A 132 1.26 4.66 12.48
C GLU A 132 -0.22 4.35 12.26
N LYS A 133 -0.79 4.70 11.10
CA LYS A 133 -2.19 4.41 10.76
C LYS A 133 -2.51 2.91 10.76
N PHE A 134 -1.50 2.08 10.51
CA PHE A 134 -1.61 0.62 10.45
C PHE A 134 -0.91 -0.07 11.64
N ALA A 135 -0.40 0.70 12.61
CA ALA A 135 0.28 0.15 13.78
C ALA A 135 -0.73 -0.37 14.80
N HIS A 136 -0.87 -1.69 14.86
CA HIS A 136 -1.78 -2.36 15.79
C HIS A 136 -1.16 -2.51 17.18
N GLU A 137 -1.99 -2.58 18.21
CA GLU A 137 -1.53 -2.96 19.54
C GLU A 137 -1.29 -4.46 19.58
N TYR A 138 -0.02 -4.84 19.41
CA TYR A 138 0.38 -6.22 19.22
C TYR A 138 1.85 -6.44 19.63
N LYS A 139 2.26 -7.70 19.76
CA LYS A 139 3.66 -8.04 20.12
C LYS A 139 4.61 -7.75 18.96
N GLU A 140 5.82 -7.29 19.27
CA GLU A 140 6.86 -7.14 18.27
C GLU A 140 7.30 -8.51 17.73
N MET A 141 7.43 -8.60 16.40
CA MET A 141 7.87 -9.81 15.72
C MET A 141 8.78 -9.43 14.56
N LYS A 142 9.84 -10.21 14.31
CA LYS A 142 10.83 -9.92 13.26
C LYS A 142 10.93 -10.98 12.17
N ASN A 143 10.67 -12.23 12.53
CA ASN A 143 10.73 -13.34 11.59
C ASN A 143 9.41 -13.43 10.82
N LEU A 144 9.48 -13.37 9.48
CA LEU A 144 8.30 -13.37 8.62
C LEU A 144 7.49 -14.67 8.72
N GLU A 145 8.15 -15.82 8.81
CA GLU A 145 7.49 -17.13 8.94
C GLU A 145 6.65 -17.18 10.23
N ALA A 146 7.24 -16.77 11.36
CA ALA A 146 6.52 -16.68 12.63
C ALA A 146 5.35 -15.69 12.56
N ILE A 147 5.51 -14.57 11.84
CA ILE A 147 4.42 -13.60 11.63
C ILE A 147 3.29 -14.23 10.82
N VAL A 148 3.60 -14.97 9.74
CA VAL A 148 2.60 -15.67 8.92
C VAL A 148 1.83 -16.68 9.77
N GLN A 149 2.51 -17.47 10.60
CA GLN A 149 1.88 -18.46 11.49
C GLN A 149 0.98 -17.84 12.56
N GLU A 150 1.36 -16.67 13.08
CA GLU A 150 0.61 -15.97 14.12
C GLU A 150 -0.60 -15.22 13.54
N ILE A 151 -0.40 -14.45 12.46
CA ILE A 151 -1.44 -13.61 11.85
C ILE A 151 -2.41 -14.44 11.01
N LYS A 152 -1.93 -15.53 10.41
CA LYS A 152 -2.68 -16.40 9.48
C LYS A 152 -3.39 -15.59 8.40
N PRO A 153 -2.64 -14.82 7.60
CA PRO A 153 -3.24 -13.98 6.57
C PRO A 153 -3.84 -14.84 5.46
N THR A 154 -4.84 -14.29 4.78
CA THR A 154 -5.48 -14.88 3.61
C THR A 154 -4.83 -14.41 2.30
N ALA A 155 -4.09 -13.29 2.36
CA ALA A 155 -3.26 -12.82 1.27
C ALA A 155 -1.89 -12.34 1.79
N LEU A 156 -0.83 -12.73 1.09
CA LEU A 156 0.55 -12.31 1.37
C LEU A 156 1.10 -11.55 0.17
N ILE A 157 1.48 -10.29 0.36
CA ILE A 157 1.92 -9.38 -0.71
C ILE A 157 3.37 -8.97 -0.48
N GLY A 158 4.25 -9.27 -1.43
CA GLY A 158 5.68 -8.93 -1.37
C GLY A 158 6.01 -7.68 -2.18
N VAL A 159 6.46 -6.62 -1.51
CA VAL A 159 6.81 -5.32 -2.09
C VAL A 159 8.09 -4.72 -1.50
N ALA A 160 8.93 -5.55 -0.85
CA ALA A 160 10.21 -5.11 -0.28
C ALA A 160 11.44 -5.31 -1.19
N ALA A 161 11.25 -5.83 -2.42
CA ALA A 161 12.34 -6.20 -3.33
C ALA A 161 13.36 -7.19 -2.73
N ILE A 162 12.90 -8.13 -1.91
CA ILE A 162 13.74 -9.18 -1.30
C ILE A 162 13.47 -10.52 -2.00
N GLY A 163 14.44 -10.97 -2.79
CA GLY A 163 14.39 -12.29 -3.42
C GLY A 163 14.40 -13.42 -2.39
N GLY A 164 13.55 -14.42 -2.58
CA GLY A 164 13.45 -15.58 -1.68
C GLY A 164 12.85 -15.26 -0.30
N ALA A 165 12.17 -14.12 -0.13
CA ALA A 165 11.49 -13.78 1.12
C ALA A 165 10.38 -14.78 1.48
N PHE A 166 9.74 -15.37 0.48
CA PHE A 166 8.75 -16.43 0.66
C PHE A 166 9.44 -17.78 0.46
N THR A 167 9.65 -18.49 1.55
CA THR A 167 10.30 -19.80 1.59
C THR A 167 9.28 -20.90 1.24
N GLU A 168 9.75 -22.14 1.01
CA GLU A 168 8.92 -23.29 0.60
C GLU A 168 7.97 -23.79 1.72
N GLN A 169 7.88 -23.10 2.85
CA GLN A 169 6.89 -23.45 3.88
C GLN A 169 5.47 -23.29 3.35
N GLU A 170 4.67 -24.35 3.53
CA GLU A 170 3.29 -24.42 3.04
C GLU A 170 2.26 -23.79 3.98
N ASP A 171 2.69 -22.98 4.96
CA ASP A 171 1.82 -22.40 5.99
C ASP A 171 0.61 -21.66 5.38
N MET A 172 0.84 -20.85 4.35
CA MET A 172 -0.25 -20.14 3.65
C MET A 172 -1.27 -21.10 3.02
N ALA A 173 -0.83 -22.24 2.48
CA ALA A 173 -1.71 -23.25 1.90
C ALA A 173 -2.41 -24.10 2.98
N ALA A 174 -1.80 -24.24 4.17
CA ALA A 174 -2.43 -24.92 5.29
C ALA A 174 -3.52 -24.06 5.96
N PHE A 175 -3.43 -22.73 5.87
CA PHE A 175 -4.40 -21.81 6.50
C PHE A 175 -5.57 -21.43 5.60
N ASN A 176 -5.43 -21.58 4.27
CA ASN A 176 -6.36 -21.06 3.28
C ASN A 176 -6.70 -22.15 2.24
N GLU A 177 -7.99 -22.31 1.94
CA GLU A 177 -8.51 -23.26 0.94
C GLU A 177 -8.47 -22.72 -0.50
#